data_AF-A0A963XLH8-F1
#
_entry.id   AF-A0A963XLH8-F1
#
_cell.length_a   1.000
_cell.length_b   1.000
_cell.length_c   1.000
_cell.angle_alpha   90.00
_cell.angle_beta   90.00
_cell.angle_gamma   90.00
#
_symmetry.space_group_name_H-M   'P 1'
#
loop_
_entity.id
_entity.type
_entity.pdbx_description
1 polymer ?
#
loop_
_entity_poly.entity_id
_entity_poly.type
_entity_poly.pdbx_seq_one_letter_code
_entity_poly.pdbx_strand_id
1 'polypeptide(L)' 'MIFTVAIDGPAAAGKGTIGRAVADRFGFAHLDT' A
#
# COMPACT_ATOMS: atom_id res chain seq x y z
N MET A 1 13.25 -11.05 -8.95
CA MET A 1 11.82 -10.74 -9.17
C MET A 1 11.39 -9.78 -8.08
N ILE A 2 10.60 -8.76 -8.41
CA ILE A 2 10.09 -7.78 -7.43
C ILE A 2 8.70 -8.25 -6.97
N PHE A 3 8.46 -8.22 -5.67
CA PHE A 3 7.17 -8.53 -5.08
C PHE A 3 6.38 -7.24 -4.88
N THR A 4 5.25 -7.10 -5.58
CA THR A 4 4.43 -5.87 -5.59
C THR A 4 3.03 -6.15 -5.07
N VAL A 5 2.52 -5.28 -4.21
CA VAL A 5 1.17 -5.35 -3.65
C VAL A 5 0.36 -4.14 -4.13
N ALA A 6 -0.79 -4.39 -4.75
CA ALA A 6 -1.76 -3.36 -5.11
C ALA A 6 -2.90 -3.34 -4.10
N ILE A 7 -3.29 -2.15 -3.65
CA ILE A 7 -4.41 -1.94 -2.73
C ILE A 7 -5.43 -1.07 -3.43
N ASP A 8 -6.59 -1.66 -3.75
CA ASP A 8 -7.67 -1.00 -4.48
C ASP A 8 -8.94 -0.86 -3.63
N GLY A 9 -9.84 0.03 -4.04
CA GLY A 9 -11.06 0.39 -3.33
C GLY A 9 -11.53 1.83 -3.65
N PRO A 10 -12.73 2.22 -3.18
CA PRO A 10 -13.31 3.52 -3.48
C PRO A 10 -12.52 4.70 -2.89
N ALA A 11 -12.85 5.92 -3.33
CA ALA A 11 -12.29 7.14 -2.75
C ALA A 11 -12.55 7.19 -1.23
N ALA A 12 -11.57 7.69 -0.47
CA ALA A 12 -11.60 7.77 0.99
C ALA A 12 -11.73 6.43 1.76
N ALA A 13 -11.54 5.27 1.10
CA ALA A 13 -11.57 3.96 1.77
C ALA A 13 -10.35 3.63 2.66
N GLY A 14 -9.42 4.58 2.86
CA GLY A 14 -8.23 4.36 3.68
C GLY A 14 -7.10 3.56 3.00
N LYS A 15 -7.12 3.44 1.66
CA LYS A 15 -6.11 2.68 0.89
C LYS A 15 -4.68 3.11 1.17
N GLY A 16 -4.40 4.41 1.16
CA GLY A 16 -3.08 4.96 1.48
C GLY A 16 -2.64 4.63 2.91
N THR A 17 -3.57 4.64 3.86
CA THR A 17 -3.31 4.27 5.26
C THR A 17 -2.89 2.80 5.37
N ILE A 18 -3.64 1.89 4.74
CA ILE A 18 -3.29 0.46 4.76
C ILE A 18 -1.99 0.22 3.98
N GLY A 19 -1.80 0.87 2.83
CA GLY A 19 -0.59 0.73 2.02
C GLY A 19 0.67 1.14 2.76
N ARG A 20 0.60 2.18 3.58
CA ARG A 20 1.71 2.62 4.42
C ARG A 20 1.99 1.62 5.54
N ALA A 21 0.95 1.15 6.22
CA ALA A 21 1.08 0.14 7.28
C ALA A 21 1.65 -1.19 6.74
N VAL A 22 1.25 -1.61 5.53
CA VAL A 22 1.80 -2.80 4.86
C VAL A 22 3.28 -2.58 4.51
N ALA A 23 3.62 -1.41 3.94
CA ALA A 23 5.00 -1.07 3.63
C ALA A 23 5.90 -1.11 4.88
N ASP A 24 5.46 -0.49 5.98
CA ASP A 24 6.20 -0.47 7.25
C ASP A 24 6.34 -1.87 7.86
N ARG A 25 5.27 -2.68 7.79
CA ARG A 25 5.25 -4.05 8.37
C ARG A 25 6.21 -5.00 7.66
N PHE A 26 6.37 -4.87 6.35
CA PHE A 26 7.13 -5.80 5.52
C PHE A 26 8.42 -5.22 4.92
N GLY A 27 8.75 -3.97 5.23
CA GLY A 27 9.93 -3.29 4.69
C GLY A 27 9.83 -3.01 3.19
N PHE A 28 8.62 -2.81 2.66
CA PHE A 28 8.42 -2.46 1.25
C PHE A 28 8.49 -0.95 1.03
N ALA A 29 8.75 -0.53 -0.21
CA ALA A 29 8.55 0.85 -0.61
C ALA A 29 7.05 1.16 -0.73
N HIS A 30 6.62 2.32 -0.24
CA HIS A 30 5.26 2.81 -0.41
C HIS A 30 5.18 3.70 -1.66
N LEU A 31 4.27 3.36 -2.57
CA LEU A 31 3.91 4.15 -3.75
C LEU A 31 2.41 4.49 -3.65
N ASP A 32 2.08 5.77 -3.75
CA ASP A 32 0.70 6.29 -3.71
C ASP A 32 0.38 6.99 -5.05
N THR A 33 -0.88 6.91 -5.50
CA THR A 33 -1.35 7.41 -6.82
C THR A 33 -2.55 8.31 -6.68
#